data_AF-A0A2V9Q7A2-F1
#
_entry.id   AF-A0A2V9Q7A2-F1
#
_cell.length_a   1.000
_cell.length_b   1.000
_cell.length_c   1.000
_cell.angle_alpha   90.00
_cell.angle_beta   90.00
_cell.angle_gamma   90.00
#
_symmetry.space_group_name_H-M   'P 1'
#
loop_
_entity.id
_entity.type
_entity.pdbx_description
1 polymer ?
#
loop_
_entity_poly.entity_id
_entity_poly.type
_entity_poly.pdbx_seq_one_letter_code
_entity_poly.pdbx_strand_id
1 'polypeptide(L)'
;MTGANPPSIRRLQLWKRARICVQGKPNWIFIKLHCHSMDPAANEAVLGEPMQKFLRELVEGAPERNEILHFVTAREMVNVALAACDGKDGNPGEYRDYRFRRTRPALLNVEDRASERVVKG
;
A
#
# COMPACT_ATOMS: atom_id res chain seq x y z
N MET A 1 -7.56 8.44 12.25
CA MET A 1 -6.79 9.71 12.28
C MET A 1 -7.79 10.85 12.40
N THR A 2 -7.44 11.95 13.08
CA THR A 2 -8.33 13.11 13.28
C THR A 2 -7.53 14.40 13.08
N GLY A 3 -8.20 15.56 13.00
CA GLY A 3 -7.52 16.87 12.95
C GLY A 3 -6.51 17.08 14.08
N ALA A 4 -6.86 16.70 15.31
CA ALA A 4 -5.96 16.79 16.46
C ALA A 4 -4.83 15.73 16.45
N ASN A 5 -4.94 14.69 15.64
CA ASN A 5 -4.00 13.57 15.56
C ASN A 5 -3.66 13.24 14.09
N PRO A 6 -2.97 14.16 13.38
CA PRO A 6 -2.57 13.97 11.99
C PRO A 6 -1.51 12.86 11.86
N PRO A 7 -1.26 12.36 10.65
CA PRO A 7 -0.20 11.38 10.44
C PRO A 7 1.17 12.06 10.59
N SER A 8 2.18 11.33 11.04
CA SER A 8 3.55 11.83 11.20
C SER A 8 4.54 10.68 11.31
N ILE A 9 5.82 10.93 11.07
CA ILE A 9 6.89 9.93 11.25
C ILE A 9 6.97 9.43 12.69
N ARG A 10 6.69 10.29 13.68
CA ARG A 10 6.58 9.86 15.08
C ARG A 10 5.50 8.78 15.26
N ARG A 11 4.34 8.93 14.59
CA ARG A 11 3.28 7.91 14.63
C ARG A 11 3.63 6.68 13.81
N LEU A 12 4.36 6.82 12.70
CA LEU A 12 4.90 5.68 11.98
C LEU A 12 5.72 4.77 12.90
N GLN A 13 6.58 5.32 13.76
CA GLN A 13 7.34 4.50 14.71
C GLN A 13 6.43 3.76 15.70
N LEU A 14 5.32 4.36 16.15
CA LEU A 14 4.33 3.67 16.98
C LEU A 14 3.67 2.52 16.23
N TRP A 15 3.27 2.72 14.97
CA TRP A 15 2.65 1.69 14.14
C TRP A 15 3.60 0.55 13.81
N LYS A 16 4.87 0.87 13.50
CA LYS A 16 5.92 -0.13 13.31
C LYS A 16 6.16 -0.93 14.58
N ARG A 17 6.18 -0.30 15.77
CA ARG A 17 6.33 -1.02 17.05
C ARG A 17 5.17 -1.95 17.37
N ALA A 18 3.96 -1.62 16.94
CA ALA A 18 2.82 -2.53 17.06
C ALA A 18 3.03 -3.84 16.28
N ARG A 19 3.88 -3.83 15.24
CA ARG A 19 4.30 -4.99 14.44
C ARG A 19 3.14 -5.93 14.07
N ILE A 20 2.09 -5.37 13.51
CA ILE A 20 0.99 -6.16 12.96
C ILE A 20 1.52 -6.94 11.76
N CYS A 21 1.76 -8.24 11.95
CA CYS A 21 2.32 -9.16 10.96
C CYS A 21 1.66 -10.54 11.06
N VAL A 22 1.83 -11.35 10.03
CA VAL A 22 1.47 -12.77 10.08
C VAL A 22 2.55 -13.56 10.80
N GLN A 23 2.17 -14.55 11.61
CA GLN A 23 3.11 -15.42 12.31
C GLN A 23 4.08 -16.08 11.32
N GLY A 24 5.38 -16.07 11.63
CA GLY A 24 6.43 -16.56 10.72
C GLY A 24 6.88 -15.55 9.65
N LYS A 25 6.19 -14.40 9.50
CA LYS A 25 6.57 -13.32 8.57
C LYS A 25 6.76 -11.97 9.29
N PRO A 26 7.69 -11.88 10.26
CA PRO A 26 7.85 -10.67 11.10
C PRO A 26 8.28 -9.42 10.33
N ASN A 27 8.82 -9.59 9.12
CA ASN A 27 9.30 -8.50 8.26
C ASN A 27 8.19 -7.90 7.38
N TRP A 28 6.99 -8.50 7.36
CA TRP A 28 5.84 -8.01 6.59
C TRP A 28 4.87 -7.32 7.54
N ILE A 29 5.00 -5.99 7.65
CA ILE A 29 4.21 -5.17 8.58
C ILE A 29 3.04 -4.53 7.82
N PHE A 30 1.83 -4.72 8.32
CA PHE A 30 0.61 -4.16 7.73
C PHE A 30 0.19 -2.91 8.50
N ILE A 31 0.16 -1.77 7.80
CA ILE A 31 -0.25 -0.49 8.38
C ILE A 31 -1.46 0.03 7.61
N LYS A 32 -2.59 0.15 8.32
CA LYS A 32 -3.81 0.79 7.83
C LYS A 32 -4.05 2.06 8.64
N LEU A 33 -4.11 3.21 7.97
CA LEU A 33 -4.13 4.51 8.63
C LEU A 33 -5.52 5.10 8.84
N HIS A 34 -6.45 4.77 7.95
CA HIS A 34 -7.81 5.29 8.00
C HIS A 34 -8.83 4.18 7.76
N CYS A 35 -9.83 4.16 8.61
CA CYS A 35 -11.05 3.39 8.48
C CYS A 35 -12.18 4.34 8.86
N HIS A 36 -13.36 4.18 8.28
CA HIS A 36 -14.54 5.05 8.36
C HIS A 36 -14.68 6.03 7.20
N SER A 37 -15.94 6.41 6.98
CA SER A 37 -16.40 7.41 6.03
C SER A 37 -15.77 8.77 6.33
N MET A 38 -15.86 9.69 5.37
CA MET A 38 -15.39 11.07 5.52
C MET A 38 -16.05 11.75 6.73
N ASP A 39 -15.35 11.81 7.87
CA ASP A 39 -15.63 12.78 8.92
C ASP A 39 -15.11 14.13 8.44
N PRO A 40 -15.98 15.16 8.24
CA PRO A 40 -15.55 16.47 7.80
C PRO A 40 -14.47 17.08 8.71
N ALA A 41 -14.50 16.78 10.02
CA ALA A 41 -13.50 17.27 10.97
C ALA A 41 -12.11 16.63 10.78
N ALA A 42 -12.02 15.51 10.03
CA ALA A 42 -10.78 14.85 9.69
C ALA A 42 -10.28 15.17 8.27
N ASN A 43 -11.01 15.99 7.50
CA ASN A 43 -10.70 16.28 6.09
C ASN A 43 -9.27 16.78 5.91
N GLU A 44 -8.86 17.81 6.66
CA GLU A 44 -7.51 18.38 6.55
C GLU A 44 -6.42 17.35 6.89
N ALA A 45 -6.63 16.55 7.93
CA ALA A 45 -5.65 15.53 8.34
C ALA A 45 -5.51 14.36 7.36
N VAL A 46 -6.52 14.11 6.51
CA VAL A 46 -6.57 12.95 5.60
C VAL A 46 -6.30 13.36 4.15
N LEU A 47 -6.81 14.51 3.71
CA LEU A 47 -6.73 14.99 2.32
C LEU A 47 -5.87 16.26 2.16
N GLY A 48 -5.56 16.94 3.26
CA GLY A 48 -4.80 18.19 3.28
C GLY A 48 -3.29 18.02 3.43
N GLU A 49 -2.64 19.13 3.80
CA GLU A 49 -1.18 19.23 3.91
C GLU A 49 -0.55 18.17 4.84
N PRO A 50 -1.15 17.84 6.01
CA PRO A 50 -0.54 16.88 6.93
C PRO A 50 -0.34 15.48 6.32
N MET A 51 -1.31 14.98 5.54
CA MET A 51 -1.18 13.69 4.86
C MET A 51 -0.12 13.76 3.77
N GLN A 52 -0.11 14.84 2.98
CA GLN A 52 0.86 15.01 1.90
C GLN A 52 2.29 15.08 2.45
N LYS A 53 2.50 15.85 3.52
CA LYS A 53 3.78 15.94 4.21
C LYS A 53 4.21 14.58 4.75
N PHE A 54 3.32 13.89 5.45
CA PHE A 54 3.61 12.55 5.96
C PHE A 54 4.00 11.57 4.86
N LEU A 55 3.28 11.54 3.73
CA LEU A 55 3.57 10.65 2.62
C LEU A 55 4.92 10.96 1.98
N ARG A 56 5.29 12.25 1.83
CA ARG A 56 6.62 12.66 1.36
C ARG A 56 7.71 12.13 2.29
N GLU A 57 7.63 12.46 3.58
CA GLU A 57 8.61 12.01 4.58
C GLU A 57 8.69 10.47 4.69
N LEU A 58 7.54 9.79 4.54
CA LEU A 58 7.45 8.33 4.54
C LEU A 58 8.24 7.76 3.36
N VAL A 59 8.01 8.26 2.14
CA VAL A 59 8.65 7.73 0.93
C VAL A 59 10.13 8.12 0.88
N GLU A 60 10.46 9.39 1.09
CA GLU A 60 11.82 9.93 0.99
C GLU A 60 12.76 9.30 2.01
N GLY A 61 12.29 9.05 3.23
CA GLY A 61 13.11 8.42 4.27
C GLY A 61 13.13 6.88 4.22
N ALA A 62 12.41 6.23 3.30
CA ALA A 62 12.38 4.77 3.24
C ALA A 62 13.75 4.12 3.01
N PRO A 63 14.63 4.66 2.14
CA PRO A 63 15.99 4.12 1.95
C PRO A 63 16.83 4.17 3.24
N GLU A 64 16.81 5.28 3.96
CA GLU A 64 17.55 5.45 5.23
C GLU A 64 17.07 4.50 6.32
N ARG A 65 15.77 4.14 6.30
CA ARG A 65 15.17 3.19 7.23
C ARG A 65 15.29 1.73 6.76
N ASN A 66 15.89 1.48 5.59
CA ASN A 66 15.96 0.18 4.92
C ASN A 66 14.58 -0.49 4.79
N GLU A 67 13.59 0.28 4.34
CA GLU A 67 12.20 -0.14 4.19
C GLU A 67 11.79 -0.23 2.72
N ILE A 68 11.03 -1.26 2.37
CA ILE A 68 10.31 -1.33 1.10
C ILE A 68 8.84 -1.03 1.38
N LEU A 69 8.31 0.02 0.74
CA LEU A 69 6.94 0.46 0.93
C LEU A 69 6.03 -0.13 -0.16
N HIS A 70 4.99 -0.84 0.25
CA HIS A 70 3.95 -1.33 -0.64
C HIS A 70 2.64 -0.59 -0.37
N PHE A 71 2.32 0.38 -1.22
CA PHE A 71 0.96 0.93 -1.28
C PHE A 71 0.07 -0.07 -2.01
N VAL A 72 -0.93 -0.56 -1.29
CA VAL A 72 -1.83 -1.63 -1.73
C VAL A 72 -3.27 -1.27 -1.45
N THR A 73 -4.15 -1.73 -2.33
CA THR A 73 -5.60 -1.75 -2.06
C THR A 73 -5.94 -2.79 -0.98
N ALA A 74 -7.15 -2.74 -0.42
CA ALA A 74 -7.61 -3.77 0.52
C ALA A 74 -7.59 -5.19 -0.09
N ARG A 75 -7.98 -5.32 -1.37
CA ARG A 75 -7.93 -6.59 -2.11
C ARG A 75 -6.50 -7.14 -2.19
N GLU A 76 -5.55 -6.28 -2.56
CA GLU A 76 -4.14 -6.65 -2.68
C GLU A 76 -3.55 -6.99 -1.30
N MET A 77 -3.87 -6.20 -0.27
CA MET A 77 -3.43 -6.48 1.11
C MET A 77 -3.90 -7.86 1.59
N VAL A 78 -5.14 -8.23 1.32
CA VAL A 78 -5.68 -9.56 1.66
C VAL A 78 -4.90 -10.66 0.94
N ASN A 79 -4.57 -10.49 -0.35
CA ASN A 79 -3.77 -11.48 -1.07
C ASN A 79 -2.37 -11.65 -0.47
N VAL A 80 -1.71 -10.55 -0.13
CA VAL A 80 -0.38 -10.57 0.51
C VAL A 80 -0.46 -11.25 1.88
N ALA A 81 -1.49 -10.96 2.68
CA ALA A 81 -1.70 -11.61 3.97
C ALA A 81 -1.95 -13.12 3.82
N LEU A 82 -2.74 -13.55 2.83
CA LEU A 82 -2.98 -14.96 2.56
C LEU A 82 -1.71 -15.68 2.07
N ALA A 83 -0.92 -15.05 1.21
CA ALA A 83 0.38 -15.57 0.79
C ALA A 83 1.32 -15.75 1.99
N ALA A 84 1.34 -14.77 2.90
CA ALA A 84 2.10 -14.85 4.15
C ALA A 84 1.65 -16.02 5.04
N CYS A 85 0.34 -16.21 5.21
CA CYS A 85 -0.23 -17.34 5.96
C CYS A 85 0.14 -18.70 5.35
N ASP A 86 0.23 -18.77 4.02
CA ASP A 86 0.67 -19.96 3.29
C ASP A 86 2.20 -20.12 3.24
N GLY A 87 2.94 -19.32 4.02
CA GLY A 87 4.39 -19.43 4.16
C GLY A 87 5.20 -18.85 2.99
N LYS A 88 4.61 -18.07 2.08
CA LYS A 88 5.33 -17.48 0.94
C LYS A 88 6.39 -16.46 1.37
N ASP A 89 7.49 -16.41 0.61
CA ASP A 89 8.68 -15.58 0.90
C ASP A 89 8.98 -14.59 -0.23
N GLY A 90 9.97 -13.73 0.01
CA GLY A 90 10.44 -12.74 -0.96
C GLY A 90 9.68 -11.43 -0.87
N ASN A 91 9.52 -10.76 -2.01
CA ASN A 91 8.91 -9.45 -2.11
C ASN A 91 7.36 -9.56 -1.99
N PRO A 92 6.72 -8.94 -0.97
CA PRO A 92 5.26 -8.94 -0.81
C PRO A 92 4.50 -8.45 -2.04
N GLY A 93 5.10 -7.54 -2.82
CA GLY A 93 4.52 -6.96 -4.03
C GLY A 93 4.17 -7.99 -5.10
N GLU A 94 4.86 -9.14 -5.14
CA GLU A 94 4.61 -10.22 -6.11
C GLU A 94 3.30 -10.98 -5.83
N TYR A 95 2.76 -10.82 -4.61
CA TYR A 95 1.56 -11.53 -4.17
C TYR A 95 0.29 -10.68 -4.27
N ARG A 96 0.31 -9.53 -4.96
CA ARG A 96 -0.85 -8.63 -5.11
C ARG A 96 -2.08 -9.31 -5.72
N ASP A 97 -1.89 -10.35 -6.53
CA ASP A 97 -2.94 -11.11 -7.22
C ASP A 97 -2.96 -12.60 -6.83
N TYR A 98 -2.45 -12.95 -5.64
CA TYR A 98 -2.23 -14.35 -5.22
C TYR A 98 -3.47 -15.25 -5.31
N ARG A 99 -4.57 -14.91 -4.64
CA ARG A 99 -5.83 -15.68 -4.70
C ARG A 99 -6.94 -14.92 -5.42
N PHE A 100 -7.12 -13.64 -5.08
CA PHE A 100 -8.16 -12.78 -5.64
C PHE A 100 -7.61 -11.93 -6.77
N ARG A 101 -8.11 -12.12 -7.98
CA ARG A 101 -7.71 -11.32 -9.15
C ARG A 101 -8.67 -10.14 -9.38
N ARG A 102 -8.22 -9.17 -10.16
CA ARG A 102 -9.09 -8.10 -10.64
C ARG A 102 -10.16 -8.71 -11.55
N THR A 103 -11.40 -8.28 -11.41
CA THR A 103 -12.51 -8.72 -12.27
C THR A 103 -12.38 -8.19 -13.69
N ARG A 104 -11.75 -7.02 -13.86
CA ARG A 104 -11.34 -6.49 -15.16
C ARG A 104 -9.81 -6.53 -15.26
N PRO A 105 -9.25 -6.88 -16.42
CA PRO A 105 -7.82 -6.72 -16.66
C PRO A 105 -7.41 -5.28 -16.35
N ALA A 106 -6.16 -5.08 -15.91
CA ALA A 106 -5.58 -3.74 -15.98
C ALA A 106 -5.71 -3.27 -17.43
N LEU A 107 -6.10 -2.01 -17.63
CA LEU A 107 -6.03 -1.42 -18.97
C LEU A 107 -4.57 -1.56 -19.40
N LEU A 108 -4.33 -2.41 -20.40
CA LEU A 108 -3.02 -2.51 -21.04
C LEU A 108 -2.62 -1.10 -21.48
N ASN A 109 -1.34 -0.77 -21.33
CA ASN A 109 -0.80 0.48 -21.82
C ASN A 109 -1.24 0.67 -23.29
N VAL A 110 -1.70 1.88 -23.59
CA VAL A 110 -2.25 2.25 -24.91
C VAL A 110 -1.22 2.03 -26.05
N GLU A 111 0.06 1.85 -25.70
CA GLU A 111 1.17 1.63 -26.64
C GLU A 111 1.12 0.27 -27.35
N ASP A 112 0.54 -0.79 -26.75
CA ASP A 112 0.48 -2.12 -27.41
C ASP A 112 -0.52 -2.17 -28.57
N ARG A 113 -1.50 -1.26 -28.62
CA ARG A 113 -2.50 -1.24 -29.71
C ARG A 113 -1.96 -0.69 -31.03
N ALA A 114 -0.79 -0.05 -31.03
CA ALA A 114 -0.16 0.46 -32.24
C ALA A 114 0.57 -0.64 -33.04
N SER A 115 1.07 -1.69 -32.37
CA SER A 115 1.83 -2.77 -33.03
C SER A 115 0.94 -3.75 -33.81
N GLU A 116 -0.27 -4.05 -33.30
CA GLU A 116 -1.19 -4.99 -33.97
C GLU A 116 -1.80 -4.46 -35.29
N ARG A 117 -1.76 -3.16 -35.55
CA ARG A 117 -2.29 -2.59 -36.82
C ARG A 117 -1.32 -2.63 -37.99
N VAL A 118 -0.04 -2.91 -37.76
CA VAL A 118 1.00 -2.82 -38.83
C VAL A 118 1.21 -4.15 -39.56
N VAL A 119 0.69 -5.28 -39.05
CA VAL A 119 0.91 -6.62 -39.66
C VAL A 119 -0.17 -7.02 -40.67
N LYS A 120 -1.11 -6.12 -41.01
CA LYS A 120 -2.06 -6.32 -42.11
C LYS A 120 -1.89 -5.22 -43.16
N GLY A 121 -0.80 -5.34 -43.92
CA GLY A 121 -0.55 -4.62 -45.16
C GLY A 121 0.00 -5.60 -46.19
#